data_AF-A0A8X6K8P2-F1
#
_entry.id   AF-A0A8X6K8P2-F1
#
_cell.length_a   1.000
_cell.length_b   1.000
_cell.length_c   1.000
_cell.angle_alpha   90.00
_cell.angle_beta   90.00
_cell.angle_gamma   90.00
#
_symmetry.space_group_name_H-M   'P 1'
#
loop_
_entity.id
_entity.type
_entity.pdbx_description
1 polymer ?
#
loop_
_entity_poly.entity_id
_entity_poly.type
_entity_poly.pdbx_seq_one_letter_code
_entity_poly.pdbx_strand_id
1 'polypeptide(L)' 'MQHWNPWLPGIKITEYRTREKNLLRFLEKKEHRIACIDVNGLMNFMNISYDLNKWRLFIDSSKLSLKVVLLL' A
#
# COMPACT_ATOMS: atom_id res chain seq x y z
N MET A 1 10.62 25.88 20.55
CA MET A 1 9.66 24.90 20.00
C MET A 1 8.31 25.58 19.90
N GLN A 2 7.80 25.86 18.70
CA GLN A 2 6.48 26.48 18.51
C GLN A 2 5.39 25.42 18.63
N HIS A 3 4.49 25.61 19.59
CA HIS A 3 3.25 24.86 19.74
C HIS A 3 2.26 25.34 18.66
N TRP A 4 1.92 24.47 17.72
CA TRP A 4 0.91 24.76 16.68
C TRP A 4 -0.50 24.66 17.27
N ASN A 5 -1.30 25.71 17.10
CA ASN A 5 -2.67 25.76 17.62
C ASN A 5 -3.66 25.49 16.48
N PRO A 6 -4.31 24.32 16.41
CA PRO A 6 -5.13 23.88 15.27
C PRO A 6 -6.46 24.65 15.10
N TRP A 7 -6.77 25.55 16.03
CA TRP A 7 -8.05 26.25 16.13
C TRP A 7 -8.07 27.66 15.53
N LEU A 8 -7.01 28.07 14.83
CA LEU A 8 -6.98 29.36 14.16
C LEU A 8 -7.90 29.36 12.94
N PRO A 9 -8.75 30.40 12.75
CA PRO A 9 -9.61 30.52 11.58
C PRO A 9 -8.77 30.47 10.29
N GLY A 10 -9.12 29.57 9.37
CA GLY A 10 -8.43 29.42 8.08
C GLY A 10 -7.36 28.32 8.02
N ILE A 11 -7.05 27.63 9.12
CA ILE A 11 -6.17 26.46 9.08
C ILE A 11 -6.98 25.20 8.71
N LYS A 12 -6.61 24.58 7.58
CA LYS A 12 -7.13 23.26 7.18
C LYS A 12 -6.09 22.20 7.49
N ILE A 13 -6.40 21.31 8.44
CA ILE A 13 -5.58 20.13 8.72
C ILE A 13 -6.07 19.00 7.81
N THR A 14 -5.15 18.39 7.08
CA THR A 14 -5.42 17.20 6.27
C THR A 14 -4.49 16.08 6.71
N GLU A 15 -5.08 14.96 7.11
CA GLU A 15 -4.34 13.75 7.46
C GLU A 15 -4.46 12.71 6.35
N TYR A 16 -3.40 11.92 6.18
CA TYR A 16 -3.39 10.78 5.27
C TYR A 16 -3.66 9.50 6.05
N ARG A 17 -4.50 8.62 5.48
CA ARG A 17 -4.78 7.31 6.08
C ARG A 17 -3.51 6.47 6.09
N THR A 18 -3.22 5.78 7.20
CA THR A 18 -1.99 4.99 7.34
C THR A 18 -2.19 3.48 7.26
N ARG A 19 -3.28 3.03 6.63
CA ARG A 19 -3.66 1.61 6.59
C ARG A 19 -2.68 0.77 5.76
N GLU A 20 -2.01 1.41 4.81
CA GLU A 20 -0.95 0.85 3.98
C GLU A 20 0.34 0.55 4.75
N LYS A 21 0.56 1.11 5.95
CA LYS A 21 1.79 0.87 6.72
C LYS A 21 2.08 -0.61 6.93
N ASN A 22 1.05 -1.41 7.16
CA ASN A 22 1.17 -2.87 7.35
C ASN A 22 1.47 -3.63 6.04
N LEU A 23 1.22 -3.00 4.89
CA LEU A 23 1.48 -3.53 3.56
C LEU A 23 2.87 -3.16 3.04
N LEU A 24 3.46 -2.06 3.53
CA LEU A 24 4.77 -1.58 3.08
C LEU A 24 5.88 -2.62 3.21
N ARG A 25 5.80 -3.54 4.17
CA ARG A 25 6.76 -4.64 4.33
C ARG A 25 6.81 -5.62 3.15
N PHE A 26 5.74 -5.70 2.35
CA PHE A 26 5.66 -6.57 1.16
C PHE A 26 6.03 -5.82 -0.13
N LEU A 27 6.28 -4.52 -0.05
CA LEU A 27 6.50 -3.63 -1.18
C LEU A 27 7.90 -3.01 -1.12
N GLU A 28 8.57 -2.96 -2.26
CA GLU A 28 9.85 -2.28 -2.39
C GLU A 28 9.74 -1.17 -3.45
N LYS A 29 10.19 0.03 -3.09
CA LYS A 29 10.27 1.15 -4.02
C LYS A 29 11.60 1.07 -4.78
N LYS A 30 11.54 0.78 -6.08
CA LYS A 30 12.68 0.86 -7.01
C LYS A 30 12.51 2.09 -7.89
N GLU A 31 13.35 3.10 -7.64
CA GLU A 31 13.30 4.40 -8.30
C GLU A 31 11.90 5.06 -8.25
N HIS A 32 11.17 5.00 -9.36
CA HIS A 32 9.85 5.58 -9.59
C HIS A 32 8.73 4.53 -9.62
N ARG A 33 9.04 3.26 -9.32
CA ARG A 33 8.09 2.14 -9.31
C ARG A 33 8.05 1.49 -7.94
N ILE A 34 6.89 0.99 -7.55
CA ILE A 34 6.72 0.18 -6.34
C ILE A 34 6.39 -1.23 -6.81
N ALA A 35 7.25 -2.18 -6.45
CA ALA A 35 7.07 -3.59 -6.77
C ALA A 35 6.69 -4.37 -5.52
N CYS A 36 5.87 -5.41 -5.66
CA CYS A 36 5.66 -6.37 -4.58
C CYS A 36 6.80 -7.39 -4.59
N ILE A 37 7.53 -7.50 -3.48
CA ILE A 37 8.69 -8.39 -3.33
C ILE A 37 8.35 -9.70 -2.63
N ASP A 38 7.23 -9.75 -1.91
CA ASP A 38 6.73 -10.94 -1.22
C ASP A 38 5.23 -11.10 -1.47
N VAL A 39 4.90 -11.69 -2.62
CA VAL A 39 3.51 -11.95 -3.03
C VAL A 39 2.85 -12.94 -2.07
N ASN A 40 3.57 -13.98 -1.63
CA ASN A 40 3.00 -15.01 -0.77
C ASN A 40 2.65 -14.46 0.62
N GLY A 41 3.55 -13.68 1.22
CA GLY A 41 3.31 -13.00 2.49
C GLY A 41 2.17 -11.99 2.39
N LEU A 42 2.07 -11.25 1.28
CA LEU A 42 0.96 -10.33 1.04
C LEU A 42 -0.39 -11.06 0.96
N MET A 43 -0.47 -12.15 0.19
CA MET A 43 -1.71 -12.92 0.03
C MET A 43 -2.14 -13.57 1.35
N ASN A 44 -1.18 -14.13 2.11
CA ASN A 44 -1.43 -14.65 3.45
C ASN A 44 -1.92 -13.55 4.41
N PHE A 45 -1.30 -12.36 4.38
CA PHE A 45 -1.72 -11.22 5.19
C PHE A 45 -3.15 -10.76 4.85
N MET A 46 -3.55 -10.85 3.59
CA MET A 46 -4.91 -10.56 3.14
C MET A 46 -5.88 -11.73 3.31
N ASN A 47 -5.41 -12.88 3.82
CA ASN A 47 -6.19 -14.12 3.95
C ASN A 47 -6.79 -14.60 2.61
N ILE A 48 -6.02 -14.49 1.53
CA ILE A 48 -6.40 -14.92 0.17
C ILE A 48 -5.61 -16.17 -0.19
N SER A 49 -6.30 -17.22 -0.63
CA SER A 49 -5.65 -18.42 -1.18
C SER A 49 -4.98 -18.09 -2.51
N TYR A 50 -3.68 -18.36 -2.61
CA TYR A 50 -2.87 -18.08 -3.77
C TYR A 50 -2.10 -19.33 -4.20
N ASP A 51 -2.31 -19.76 -5.45
CA ASP A 51 -1.57 -20.87 -6.06
C ASP A 51 -0.56 -20.32 -7.07
N LEU A 52 0.72 -20.31 -6.68
CA LEU A 52 1.85 -19.85 -7.48
C LEU A 52 1.95 -20.54 -8.86
N ASN A 53 1.48 -21.79 -8.97
CA ASN A 53 1.59 -22.54 -10.22
C ASN A 53 0.47 -22.21 -11.20
N LYS A 54 -0.64 -21.65 -10.72
CA LYS A 54 -1.81 -21.33 -11.54
C LYS A 54 -1.97 -19.84 -11.79
N TRP A 55 -1.56 -19.00 -10.85
CA TRP A 55 -1.92 -17.59 -10.85
C TRP A 55 -0.69 -16.74 -11.12
N ARG A 56 -0.70 -16.02 -12.24
CA ARG A 56 0.29 -14.96 -12.50
C ARG A 56 -0.35 -13.64 -12.09
N LEU A 57 0.11 -13.08 -10.97
CA LEU A 57 -0.42 -11.81 -10.45
C LEU A 57 0.42 -10.63 -10.94
N PHE A 58 -0.26 -9.59 -11.43
CA PHE A 58 0.32 -8.28 -11.64
C PHE A 58 -0.19 -7.35 -10.54
N ILE A 59 0.72 -6.90 -9.68
CA ILE A 59 0.38 -6.04 -8.53
C ILE A 59 0.92 -4.65 -8.81
N ASP A 60 0.02 -3.68 -8.84
CA ASP A 60 0.36 -2.27 -8.95
C ASP A 60 -0.16 -1.52 -7.73
N SER A 61 0.63 -0.56 -7.25
CA SER A 61 0.24 0.29 -6.13
C SER A 61 0.26 1.76 -6.54
N SER A 62 -0.83 2.44 -6.23
CA SER A 62 -0.96 3.89 -6.37
C SER A 62 -1.13 4.53 -4.99
N LYS A 63 -1.05 5.86 -4.92
CA LYS A 63 -1.32 6.61 -3.69
C LYS A 63 -2.72 6.35 -3.10
N LEU A 64 -3.67 5.88 -3.90
CA LEU A 64 -5.07 5.73 -3.49
C LEU A 64 -5.51 4.27 -3.34
N SER A 65 -4.86 3.33 -4.03
CA SER A 65 -5.27 1.93 -4.04
C SER A 65 -4.14 0.99 -4.41
N LEU A 66 -4.17 -0.20 -3.81
CA LEU A 66 -3.45 -1.39 -4.28
C LEU A 66 -4.36 -2.15 -5.24
N LYS A 67 -3.88 -2.47 -6.44
CA LYS A 67 -4.61 -3.23 -7.45
C LYS A 67 -3.85 -4.52 -7.76
N VAL A 68 -4.61 -5.61 -7.87
CA VAL A 68 -4.08 -6.92 -8.24
C VAL A 68 -4.86 -7.39 -9.46
N VAL A 69 -4.16 -7.70 -10.54
CA VAL A 69 -4.73 -8.27 -11.76
C VAL A 69 -4.23 -9.69 -11.89
N LEU A 70 -5.16 -10.63 -12.04
CA LEU A 70 -4.83 -12.02 -12.38
C LEU A 70 -4.67 -12.14 -13.90
N LEU A 71 -3.49 -12.55 -14.33
CA LEU A 71 -3.20 -12.94 -15.70
C LEU A 71 -3.40 -14.46 -15.79
N LEU A 72 -4.45 -14.86 -16.50
CA LEU A 72 -4.75 -16.27 -16.81
C LEU A 72 -3.81 -16.79 -17.91
#